data_AF-A0A7C4QAF7-F1
#
_entry.id   AF-A0A7C4QAF7-F1
#
_cell.length_a   1.000
_cell.length_b   1.000
_cell.length_c   1.000
_cell.angle_alpha   90.00
_cell.angle_beta   90.00
_cell.angle_gamma   90.00
#
_symmetry.space_group_name_H-M   'P 1'
#
loop_
_entity.id
_entity.type
_entity.pdbx_description
1 polymer ?
#
loop_
_entity_poly.entity_id
_entity_poly.type
_entity_poly.pdbx_seq_one_letter_code
_entity_poly.pdbx_strand_id
1 'polypeptide(L)'
;MKKSLILLFFIFSFVFVAFAGDYIGYMTSGSDGKNRSVVIINTVTGDFEVYDIDNKGLDRKENVVYYDCIKYNRATNTREIIMIKVPEVK
;
A
#
# COMPACT_ATOMS: atom_id res chain seq x y z
N MET A 1 27.56 4.04 54.14
CA MET A 1 27.40 4.97 53.00
C MET A 1 26.90 4.18 51.79
N LYS A 2 25.57 4.12 51.57
CA LYS A 2 24.99 3.44 50.41
C LYS A 2 24.93 4.44 49.24
N LYS A 3 25.73 4.22 48.20
CA LYS A 3 25.69 5.01 46.96
C LYS A 3 24.46 4.56 46.17
N SER A 4 23.43 5.40 46.15
CA SER A 4 22.22 5.20 45.35
C SER A 4 22.55 5.57 43.90
N LEU A 5 22.55 4.57 43.02
CA LEU A 5 22.76 4.74 41.58
C LEU A 5 21.38 4.89 40.93
N ILE A 6 20.98 6.13 40.63
CA ILE A 6 19.75 6.42 39.89
C ILE A 6 20.05 6.18 38.41
N LEU A 7 19.48 5.10 37.87
CA LEU A 7 19.49 4.77 36.46
C LEU A 7 18.35 5.52 35.77
N LEU A 8 18.69 6.59 35.04
CA LEU A 8 17.74 7.43 34.30
C LEU A 8 17.38 6.74 32.97
N PHE A 9 16.24 6.05 32.94
CA PHE A 9 15.67 5.50 31.71
C PHE A 9 15.07 6.64 30.86
N PHE A 10 15.79 7.07 29.82
CA PHE A 10 15.23 7.88 28.75
C PHE A 10 14.30 7.01 27.89
N ILE A 11 13.01 7.04 28.17
CA ILE A 11 11.98 6.46 27.29
C ILE A 11 11.77 7.46 26.15
N PHE A 12 12.42 7.21 25.01
CA PHE A 12 12.18 7.95 23.77
C PHE A 12 10.88 7.43 23.15
N SER A 13 9.73 7.97 23.57
CA SER A 13 8.45 7.68 22.92
C SER A 13 8.43 8.34 21.54
N PHE A 14 8.69 7.55 20.50
CA PHE A 14 8.33 7.91 19.12
C PHE A 14 6.80 7.94 19.02
N VAL A 15 6.21 9.13 19.07
CA VAL A 15 4.81 9.32 18.70
C VAL A 15 4.74 9.27 17.18
N PHE A 16 4.32 8.12 16.64
CA PHE A 16 4.02 7.99 15.22
C PHE A 16 2.68 8.71 14.98
N VAL A 17 2.74 9.97 14.55
CA VAL A 17 1.54 10.68 14.11
C VAL A 17 1.16 10.09 12.75
N ALA A 18 0.10 9.28 12.73
CA ALA A 18 -0.51 8.84 11.48
C ALA A 18 -1.14 10.07 10.81
N PHE A 19 -0.45 10.64 9.82
CA PHE A 19 -1.07 11.63 8.95
C PHE A 19 -2.22 10.95 8.21
N ALA A 20 -3.43 11.52 8.30
CA ALA A 20 -4.50 11.19 7.37
C ALA A 20 -3.94 11.45 5.97
N GLY A 21 -3.83 10.39 5.17
CA GLY A 21 -3.27 10.52 3.83
C GLY A 21 -4.19 11.36 2.95
N ASP A 22 -3.64 12.37 2.30
CA ASP A 22 -4.26 12.98 1.13
C ASP A 22 -3.96 12.08 -0.07
N TYR A 23 -4.98 11.73 -0.85
CA TYR A 23 -4.85 10.83 -1.98
C TYR A 23 -5.35 11.47 -3.27
N ILE A 24 -4.62 11.22 -4.36
CA ILE A 24 -5.03 11.56 -5.72
C ILE A 24 -5.11 10.28 -6.54
N GLY A 25 -6.08 10.23 -7.46
CA GLY A 25 -6.32 9.08 -8.32
C GLY A 25 -6.28 9.45 -9.79
N TYR A 26 -5.61 8.62 -10.59
CA TYR A 26 -5.57 8.74 -12.04
C TYR A 26 -5.98 7.42 -12.68
N MET A 27 -6.83 7.50 -13.72
CA MET A 27 -7.03 6.38 -14.62
C MET A 27 -6.13 6.58 -15.84
N THR A 28 -5.34 5.57 -16.15
CA THR A 28 -4.50 5.51 -17.35
C THR A 28 -4.98 4.38 -18.26
N SER A 29 -4.70 4.49 -19.55
CA SER A 29 -5.00 3.48 -20.55
C SER A 29 -3.88 3.43 -21.58
N GLY A 30 -3.69 2.26 -22.20
CA GLY A 30 -2.91 2.14 -23.42
C GLY A 30 -3.45 3.03 -24.54
N SER A 31 -2.63 3.25 -25.57
CA SER A 31 -3.00 4.06 -26.75
C SER A 31 -4.18 3.48 -27.53
N ASP A 32 -4.49 2.20 -27.34
CA ASP A 32 -5.64 1.48 -27.88
C ASP A 32 -6.87 1.50 -26.95
N GLY A 33 -6.80 2.22 -25.83
CA GLY A 33 -7.85 2.28 -24.80
C GLY A 33 -7.95 1.04 -23.92
N LYS A 34 -7.07 0.05 -24.10
CA LYS A 34 -7.00 -1.19 -23.28
C LYS A 34 -5.90 -1.09 -22.23
N ASN A 35 -5.75 -2.14 -21.42
CA ASN A 35 -4.74 -2.21 -20.35
C ASN A 35 -4.87 -1.03 -19.39
N ARG A 36 -6.12 -0.76 -18.99
CA ARG A 36 -6.40 0.35 -18.09
C ARG A 36 -5.84 0.03 -16.72
N SER A 37 -5.28 1.06 -16.09
CA SER A 37 -4.83 0.98 -14.71
C SER A 37 -5.34 2.18 -13.93
N VAL A 38 -5.54 1.97 -12.63
CA VAL A 38 -5.80 3.04 -11.68
C VAL A 38 -4.56 3.25 -10.84
N VAL A 39 -4.05 4.46 -10.81
CA VAL A 39 -2.92 4.86 -9.96
C VAL A 39 -3.47 5.70 -8.82
N ILE A 40 -3.27 5.27 -7.59
CA ILE A 40 -3.59 6.02 -6.38
C ILE A 40 -2.28 6.45 -5.74
N ILE A 41 -2.11 7.74 -5.47
CA ILE A 41 -0.89 8.31 -4.87
C ILE A 41 -1.25 8.97 -3.56
N ASN A 42 -0.58 8.59 -2.48
CA ASN A 42 -0.59 9.35 -1.24
C ASN A 42 0.31 10.58 -1.42
N THR A 43 -0.26 11.77 -1.48
CA THR A 43 0.50 13.00 -1.74
C THR A 43 1.30 13.47 -0.53
N VAL A 44 1.03 12.94 0.65
CA VAL A 44 1.76 13.24 1.89
C VAL A 44 3.05 12.42 1.95
N THR A 45 2.94 11.09 1.73
CA THR A 45 4.09 10.18 1.85
C THR A 45 4.83 9.99 0.54
N GLY A 46 4.14 10.09 -0.60
CA GLY A 46 4.64 9.70 -1.92
C GLY A 46 4.55 8.20 -2.19
N ASP A 47 3.85 7.45 -1.34
CA ASP A 47 3.49 6.05 -1.62
C ASP A 47 2.48 6.01 -2.77
N PHE A 48 2.49 4.92 -3.53
CA PHE A 48 1.51 4.75 -4.59
C PHE A 48 1.09 3.29 -4.78
N GLU A 49 -0.10 3.13 -5.32
CA GLU A 49 -0.71 1.86 -5.65
C GLU A 49 -1.14 1.88 -7.12
N VAL A 50 -0.85 0.82 -7.86
CA VAL A 50 -1.22 0.67 -9.27
C VAL A 50 -2.08 -0.58 -9.42
N TYR A 51 -3.35 -0.38 -9.72
CA TYR A 51 -4.33 -1.44 -9.94
C TYR A 51 -4.47 -1.71 -11.44
N ASP A 52 -4.23 -2.95 -11.87
CA ASP A 52 -4.64 -3.40 -13.21
C ASP A 52 -6.12 -3.76 -13.15
N ILE A 53 -6.96 -3.07 -13.92
CA ILE A 53 -8.42 -3.23 -13.86
C ILE A 53 -9.01 -3.96 -15.06
N ASP A 54 -8.18 -4.28 -16.06
CA ASP A 54 -8.61 -5.00 -17.26
C ASP A 54 -8.11 -6.45 -17.28
N ASN A 55 -6.95 -6.72 -16.66
CA ASN A 55 -6.37 -8.06 -16.64
C ASN A 55 -6.68 -8.76 -15.32
N LYS A 56 -7.48 -9.82 -15.41
CA LYS A 56 -7.82 -10.68 -14.27
C LYS A 56 -6.89 -11.88 -14.21
N GLY A 57 -6.38 -12.16 -13.01
CA GLY A 57 -5.74 -13.41 -12.67
C GLY A 57 -6.73 -14.43 -12.10
N LEU A 58 -6.34 -15.70 -12.12
CA LEU A 58 -7.02 -16.79 -11.40
C LEU A 58 -6.04 -17.41 -10.41
N ASP A 59 -6.33 -17.27 -9.13
CA ASP A 59 -5.66 -18.07 -8.09
C ASP A 59 -6.25 -19.48 -8.16
N ARG A 60 -5.50 -20.41 -8.72
CA ARG A 60 -5.94 -21.80 -8.91
C ARG A 60 -6.05 -22.58 -7.60
N LYS A 61 -5.32 -22.17 -6.56
CA LYS A 61 -5.35 -22.86 -5.27
C LYS A 61 -6.66 -22.58 -4.55
N GLU A 62 -7.05 -21.31 -4.54
CA GLU A 62 -8.28 -20.85 -3.86
C GLU A 62 -9.48 -20.79 -4.82
N ASN A 63 -9.25 -20.99 -6.12
CA ASN A 63 -10.22 -20.83 -7.21
C ASN A 63 -10.89 -19.43 -7.20
N VAL A 64 -10.09 -18.38 -7.00
CA VAL A 64 -10.58 -17.00 -6.91
C VAL A 64 -10.02 -16.15 -8.04
N VAL A 65 -10.91 -15.38 -8.68
CA VAL A 65 -10.53 -14.37 -9.67
C VAL A 65 -10.10 -13.09 -8.95
N TYR A 66 -8.97 -12.54 -9.36
CA TYR A 66 -8.40 -11.34 -8.77
C TYR A 66 -7.90 -10.35 -9.81
N TYR A 67 -7.69 -9.12 -9.37
CA TYR A 67 -6.91 -8.09 -10.06
C TYR A 67 -5.57 -7.89 -9.34
N ASP A 68 -4.50 -7.68 -10.09
CA ASP A 68 -3.20 -7.35 -9.51
C ASP A 68 -3.17 -5.89 -9.06
N CYS A 69 -2.54 -5.66 -7.92
CA CYS A 69 -2.18 -4.32 -7.46
C CYS A 69 -0.72 -4.30 -7.01
N ILE A 70 0.04 -3.35 -7.54
CA ILE A 70 1.42 -3.08 -7.10
C ILE A 70 1.37 -1.97 -6.07
N LYS A 71 1.90 -2.22 -4.87
CA LYS A 71 2.07 -1.20 -3.83
C LYS A 71 3.53 -0.84 -3.72
N TYR A 72 3.82 0.46 -3.76
CA TYR A 72 5.13 1.01 -3.49
C TYR A 72 5.12 1.77 -2.18
N ASN A 73 6.04 1.41 -1.28
CA ASN A 73 6.31 2.14 -0.05
C ASN A 73 7.61 2.93 -0.22
N ARG A 74 7.49 4.27 -0.18
CA ARG A 74 8.61 5.18 -0.35
C ARG A 74 9.55 5.16 0.85
N ALA A 75 9.02 5.07 2.07
CA ALA A 75 9.83 5.11 3.29
C ALA A 75 10.81 3.93 3.37
N THR A 76 10.37 2.74 2.94
CA THR A 76 11.20 1.52 2.91
C THR A 76 11.83 1.25 1.55
N ASN A 77 11.44 2.00 0.51
CA ASN A 77 11.80 1.78 -0.89
C ASN A 77 11.53 0.33 -1.36
N THR A 78 10.39 -0.22 -0.96
CA THR A 78 9.98 -1.58 -1.30
C THR A 78 8.74 -1.58 -2.17
N ARG A 79 8.59 -2.64 -2.96
CA ARG A 79 7.36 -2.93 -3.71
C ARG A 79 6.82 -4.30 -3.33
N GLU A 80 5.51 -4.41 -3.28
CA GLU A 80 4.80 -5.67 -3.16
C GLU A 80 3.71 -5.79 -4.23
N ILE A 81 3.40 -7.02 -4.60
CA ILE A 81 2.28 -7.34 -5.50
C ILE A 81 1.22 -8.01 -4.64
N ILE A 82 0.01 -7.45 -4.65
CA ILE A 82 -1.12 -7.97 -3.90
C ILE A 82 -2.26 -8.35 -4.84
N MET A 83 -3.00 -9.39 -4.46
CA MET A 83 -4.19 -9.85 -5.17
C MET A 83 -5.44 -9.18 -4.59
N ILE A 84 -6.15 -8.42 -5.41
CA ILE A 84 -7.45 -7.83 -5.07
C ILE A 84 -8.54 -8.78 -5.55
N LYS A 85 -9.14 -9.52 -4.62
CA LYS A 85 -10.22 -10.46 -4.93
C LYS A 85 -11.43 -9.71 -5.48
N VAL A 86 -11.99 -10.21 -6.58
CA VAL A 86 -13.25 -9.68 -7.11
C VAL A 86 -14.39 -10.17 -6.22
N PRO A 87 -15.17 -9.27 -5.59
CA PRO A 87 -16.32 -9.69 -4.81
C PRO A 87 -17.37 -10.36 -5.71
N GLU A 88 -17.96 -11.45 -5.23
CA GLU A 88 -19.13 -12.04 -5.89
C GLU A 88 -20.31 -11.06 -5.78
N VAL A 89 -20.83 -10.61 -6.92
CA VAL A 89 -22.08 -9.87 -6.94
C VAL A 89 -23.21 -10.88 -6.75
N LYS A 90 -23.86 -10.83 -5.59
CA LYS A 90 -25.03 -11.66 -5.27
C LYS A 90 -26.28 -11.17 -5.98
#